data_AF-A0AAE6V385-F1
#
_entry.id   AF-A0AAE6V385-F1
#
_cell.length_a   1.000
_cell.length_b   1.000
_cell.length_c   1.000
_cell.angle_alpha   90.00
_cell.angle_beta   90.00
_cell.angle_gamma   90.00
#
_symmetry.space_group_name_H-M   'P 1'
#
loop_
_entity.id
_entity.type
_entity.pdbx_description
1 polymer ?
#
loop_
_entity_poly.entity_id
_entity_poly.type
_entity_poly.pdbx_seq_one_letter_code
_entity_poly.pdbx_strand_id
1 'polypeptide(L)'
;MIGDSLVVGFVIFAIVTIVQFIVITKGSERVAEVAARFSLDGMPGKQMSIDGDLKAGVIDAKEARERRSTLERESQLYGSFDGAMKFIKGDAIAGIIIIFVNFLGGIAIGVGQLGMDMSEALSTYTLLTIGDGLVAQIPALLIAIGAGFIVTRVNGDEANLGRNMMTQLLGHPFVLGITALLAVGVAMLPGFPVAVFLIIASALLALLFFRYRLEKKSSGTAPVVSLAGEEGEPESELGLIENVDDMATETVALMLLVPSARVEALREARLCERFRSQFFIDYGIRIPEPRLRGADSLPIGQVAVLINEVRADQFDIHFDLLRVVDYKPELEHLGLDLTRGVDSNKQTSVWVRSSEREKLQGLGHQLRTAYDEFYRCLVTLLARNISEFFGVQESKVLLDEMEARYPDLVKEVYRHAPVQKVAELLQRLVAERISVRNMKLILETLAHWGSREKDVIVLVEHVRGGLARYISNKFANGNDLRVLLLSPEFEDVVRKGIRQTSGGSFLNLEPSVSEELMDRLAVGLDSLHIPQKDMVILASVDVRRYIKKLIEGRYRELDVVSFGEISDAISVTVLKTL
;
A
#
# COMPACT_ATOMS: atom_id res chain seq x y z
N MET A 1 -47.68 -2.06 -23.16
CA MET A 1 -47.28 -3.41 -23.61
C MET A 1 -47.06 -4.42 -22.47
N ILE A 2 -46.98 -4.02 -21.19
CA ILE A 2 -46.80 -4.98 -20.06
C ILE A 2 -48.15 -5.36 -19.39
N GLY A 3 -49.25 -4.67 -19.69
CA GLY A 3 -50.56 -4.86 -19.02
C GLY A 3 -51.47 -5.97 -19.53
N ASP A 4 -51.19 -6.60 -20.68
CA ASP A 4 -52.13 -7.53 -21.34
C ASP A 4 -51.79 -9.02 -21.18
N SER A 5 -50.69 -9.38 -20.51
CA SER A 5 -50.33 -10.78 -20.29
C SER A 5 -50.40 -11.13 -18.81
N LEU A 6 -51.45 -11.87 -18.45
CA LEU A 6 -51.70 -12.44 -17.13
C LEU A 6 -50.48 -13.25 -16.62
N VAL A 7 -49.78 -13.93 -17.55
CA VAL A 7 -48.56 -14.69 -17.28
C VAL A 7 -47.39 -13.77 -16.87
N VAL A 8 -47.19 -12.66 -17.58
CA VAL A 8 -46.14 -11.69 -17.28
C VAL A 8 -46.40 -11.03 -15.92
N GLY A 9 -47.66 -10.68 -15.62
CA GLY A 9 -48.04 -10.18 -14.31
C GLY A 9 -47.68 -11.15 -13.18
N PHE A 10 -48.02 -12.42 -13.34
CA PHE A 10 -47.72 -13.44 -12.32
C PHE A 10 -46.21 -13.66 -12.12
N VAL A 11 -45.41 -13.62 -13.20
CA VAL A 11 -43.95 -13.72 -13.12
C VAL A 11 -43.36 -12.50 -12.39
N ILE A 12 -43.80 -11.29 -12.72
CA ILE A 12 -43.33 -10.06 -12.04
C ILE A 12 -43.71 -10.10 -10.56
N PHE A 13 -44.95 -10.47 -10.25
CA PHE A 13 -45.42 -10.65 -8.88
C PHE A 13 -44.52 -11.63 -8.10
N ALA A 14 -44.26 -12.82 -8.65
CA ALA A 14 -43.41 -13.81 -8.02
C ALA A 14 -41.98 -13.31 -7.79
N ILE A 15 -41.39 -12.61 -8.76
CA ILE A 15 -40.06 -12.02 -8.63
C ILE A 15 -40.05 -10.95 -7.52
N VAL A 16 -41.03 -10.04 -7.52
CA VAL A 16 -41.19 -8.97 -6.51
C VAL A 16 -41.31 -9.56 -5.11
N THR A 17 -42.15 -10.58 -4.93
CA THR A 17 -42.32 -11.27 -3.63
C THR A 17 -41.06 -12.01 -3.20
N ILE A 18 -40.37 -12.70 -4.12
CA ILE A 18 -39.13 -13.43 -3.81
C ILE A 18 -38.01 -12.45 -3.43
N VAL A 19 -37.85 -11.36 -4.18
CA VAL A 19 -36.85 -10.32 -3.86
C VAL A 19 -37.17 -9.67 -2.52
N GLN A 20 -38.43 -9.33 -2.25
CA GLN A 20 -38.86 -8.79 -0.96
C GLN A 20 -38.50 -9.74 0.20
N PHE A 21 -38.77 -11.02 0.04
CA PHE A 21 -38.49 -12.00 1.08
C PHE A 21 -36.98 -12.27 1.23
N ILE A 22 -36.27 -12.60 0.15
CA ILE A 22 -34.87 -13.01 0.21
C ILE A 22 -33.96 -11.82 0.48
N VAL A 23 -34.06 -10.74 -0.29
CA VAL A 23 -33.07 -9.65 -0.21
C VAL A 23 -33.27 -8.84 1.06
N ILE A 24 -34.50 -8.43 1.37
CA ILE A 24 -34.75 -7.55 2.52
C ILE A 24 -34.74 -8.34 3.82
N THR A 25 -35.44 -9.47 3.89
CA THR A 25 -35.55 -10.22 5.16
C THR A 25 -34.24 -10.91 5.52
N LYS A 26 -33.57 -11.60 4.58
CA LYS A 26 -32.29 -12.28 4.87
C LYS A 26 -31.09 -11.35 4.82
N GLY A 27 -31.11 -10.32 3.98
CA GLY A 27 -30.03 -9.33 3.92
C GLY A 27 -29.94 -8.53 5.21
N SER A 28 -31.06 -7.97 5.69
CA SER A 28 -31.11 -7.22 6.95
C SER A 28 -30.75 -8.09 8.16
N GLU A 29 -31.23 -9.34 8.21
CA GLU A 29 -30.94 -10.28 9.32
C GLU A 29 -29.43 -10.54 9.45
N ARG A 30 -28.72 -10.82 8.35
CA ARG A 30 -27.27 -11.08 8.40
C ARG A 30 -26.46 -9.85 8.76
N VAL A 31 -26.81 -8.69 8.21
CA VAL A 31 -26.08 -7.44 8.50
C VAL A 31 -26.25 -7.07 9.98
N ALA A 32 -27.45 -7.19 10.52
CA ALA A 32 -27.74 -6.92 11.93
C ALA A 32 -27.04 -7.92 12.85
N GLU A 33 -27.13 -9.22 12.56
CA GLU A 33 -26.51 -10.28 13.37
C GLU A 33 -24.99 -10.11 13.44
N VAL A 34 -24.35 -9.93 12.28
CA VAL A 34 -22.90 -9.79 12.18
C VAL A 34 -22.43 -8.54 12.90
N ALA A 35 -23.05 -7.39 12.64
CA ALA A 35 -22.61 -6.12 13.22
C ALA A 35 -22.85 -6.01 14.72
N ALA A 36 -24.02 -6.45 15.19
CA ALA A 36 -24.33 -6.44 16.61
C ALA A 36 -23.44 -7.44 17.35
N ARG A 37 -23.27 -8.66 16.82
CA ARG A 37 -22.46 -9.69 17.46
C ARG A 37 -20.98 -9.32 17.54
N PHE A 38 -20.38 -8.85 16.44
CA PHE A 38 -18.97 -8.44 16.48
C PHE A 38 -18.72 -7.25 17.41
N SER A 39 -19.63 -6.28 17.45
CA SER A 39 -19.53 -5.13 18.35
C SER A 39 -19.74 -5.52 19.82
N LEU A 40 -20.73 -6.38 20.11
CA LEU A 40 -21.04 -6.84 21.47
C LEU A 40 -19.99 -7.81 22.02
N ASP A 41 -19.49 -8.74 21.20
CA ASP A 41 -18.44 -9.71 21.57
C ASP A 41 -17.10 -9.00 21.86
N GLY A 42 -16.88 -7.82 21.27
CA GLY A 42 -15.70 -6.98 21.54
C GLY A 42 -15.79 -6.11 22.80
N MET A 43 -16.97 -5.97 23.42
CA MET A 43 -17.15 -5.09 24.57
C MET A 43 -16.38 -5.48 25.84
N PRO A 44 -16.28 -6.78 26.21
CA PRO A 44 -15.45 -7.18 27.34
C PRO A 44 -14.00 -6.76 27.15
N GLY A 45 -13.46 -6.87 25.93
CA GLY A 45 -12.11 -6.42 25.60
C GLY A 45 -11.93 -4.91 25.77
N LYS A 46 -12.88 -4.11 25.26
CA LYS A 46 -12.88 -2.65 25.44
C LYS A 46 -13.01 -2.24 26.91
N GLN A 47 -13.86 -2.90 27.69
CA GLN A 47 -13.99 -2.66 29.14
C GLN A 47 -12.70 -3.01 29.88
N MET A 48 -12.09 -4.15 29.57
CA MET A 48 -10.82 -4.57 30.14
C MET A 48 -9.68 -3.63 29.77
N SER A 49 -9.67 -3.06 28.57
CA SER A 49 -8.70 -2.03 28.17
C SER A 49 -8.84 -0.76 29.00
N ILE A 50 -10.07 -0.26 29.21
CA ILE A 50 -10.32 0.91 30.07
C ILE A 50 -9.87 0.64 31.50
N ASP A 51 -10.13 -0.56 32.02
CA ASP A 51 -9.69 -0.97 33.36
C ASP A 51 -8.17 -1.13 33.45
N GLY A 52 -7.53 -1.59 32.38
CA GLY A 52 -6.08 -1.68 32.23
C GLY A 52 -5.44 -0.29 32.24
N ASP A 53 -5.96 0.64 31.44
CA ASP A 53 -5.47 2.02 31.34
C ASP A 53 -5.63 2.77 32.67
N LEU A 54 -6.75 2.57 33.36
CA LEU A 54 -6.99 3.15 34.69
C LEU A 54 -6.01 2.60 35.74
N LYS A 55 -5.71 1.29 35.70
CA LYS A 55 -4.72 0.67 36.60
C LYS A 55 -3.29 1.09 36.28
N ALA A 56 -2.98 1.31 35.01
CA ALA A 56 -1.68 1.77 34.53
C ALA A 56 -1.47 3.29 34.75
N GLY A 57 -2.50 4.03 35.14
CA GLY A 57 -2.44 5.48 35.36
C GLY A 57 -2.41 6.30 34.07
N VAL A 58 -2.75 5.71 32.93
CA VAL A 58 -2.81 6.39 31.62
C VAL A 58 -4.04 7.31 31.54
N ILE A 59 -5.13 6.95 32.22
CA ILE A 59 -6.38 7.72 32.29
C ILE A 59 -6.81 7.91 33.75
N ASP A 60 -7.55 8.98 34.03
CA ASP A 60 -8.10 9.25 35.37
C ASP A 60 -9.46 8.55 35.61
N ALA A 61 -9.95 8.59 36.85
CA ALA A 61 -11.22 7.95 37.23
C ALA A 61 -12.46 8.62 36.59
N LYS A 62 -12.37 9.90 36.24
CA LYS A 62 -13.47 10.65 35.62
C LYS A 62 -13.57 10.29 34.14
N GLU A 63 -12.44 10.24 33.45
CA GLU A 63 -12.30 9.82 32.06
C GLU A 63 -12.67 8.35 31.88
N ALA A 64 -12.24 7.46 32.79
CA ALA A 64 -12.66 6.06 32.77
C ALA A 64 -14.19 5.91 32.90
N ARG A 65 -14.84 6.73 33.73
CA ARG A 65 -16.30 6.75 33.87
C ARG A 65 -16.98 7.25 32.59
N GLU A 66 -16.43 8.27 31.95
CA GLU A 66 -16.94 8.80 30.69
C GLU A 66 -16.80 7.79 29.55
N ARG A 67 -15.62 7.16 29.40
CA ARG A 67 -15.40 6.09 28.41
C ARG A 67 -16.32 4.89 28.63
N ARG A 68 -16.55 4.48 29.89
CA ARG A 68 -17.53 3.42 30.21
C ARG A 68 -18.96 3.82 29.85
N SER A 69 -19.36 5.05 30.12
CA SER A 69 -20.69 5.58 29.73
C SER A 69 -20.87 5.59 28.21
N THR A 70 -19.83 6.00 27.47
CA THR A 70 -19.84 5.94 26.01
C THR A 70 -19.95 4.51 25.50
N LEU A 71 -19.22 3.57 26.11
CA LEU A 71 -19.28 2.15 25.77
C LEU A 71 -20.64 1.52 26.10
N GLU A 72 -21.27 1.93 27.20
CA GLU A 72 -22.63 1.52 27.57
C GLU A 72 -23.67 2.03 26.57
N ARG A 73 -23.53 3.29 26.11
CA ARG A 73 -24.36 3.84 25.03
C ARG A 73 -24.15 3.10 23.71
N GLU A 74 -22.91 2.74 23.38
CA GLU A 74 -22.58 1.93 22.20
C GLU A 74 -23.26 0.54 22.28
N SER A 75 -23.17 -0.13 23.44
CA SER A 75 -23.89 -1.37 23.73
C SER A 75 -25.40 -1.25 23.50
N GLN A 76 -26.02 -0.23 24.11
CA GLN A 76 -27.46 -0.01 24.03
C GLN A 76 -27.90 0.32 22.60
N LEU A 77 -27.10 1.07 21.86
CA LEU A 77 -27.32 1.36 20.45
C LEU A 77 -27.35 0.06 19.64
N TYR A 78 -26.31 -0.77 19.69
CA TYR A 78 -26.27 -2.03 18.93
C TYR A 78 -27.34 -3.04 19.38
N GLY A 79 -27.67 -3.07 20.67
CA GLY A 79 -28.80 -3.87 21.18
C GLY A 79 -30.16 -3.39 20.65
N SER A 80 -30.39 -2.07 20.61
CA SER A 80 -31.61 -1.51 20.02
C SER A 80 -31.69 -1.71 18.50
N PHE A 81 -30.54 -1.72 17.81
CA PHE A 81 -30.46 -2.02 16.37
C PHE A 81 -30.84 -3.46 16.04
N ASP A 82 -30.38 -4.45 16.80
CA ASP A 82 -30.83 -5.84 16.63
C ASP A 82 -32.36 -5.96 16.79
N GLY A 83 -32.93 -5.22 17.75
CA GLY A 83 -34.39 -5.10 17.92
C GLY A 83 -35.10 -4.45 16.73
N ALA A 84 -34.61 -3.31 16.24
CA ALA A 84 -35.17 -2.61 15.10
C ALA A 84 -35.11 -3.44 13.80
N MET A 85 -34.04 -4.21 13.61
CA MET A 85 -33.87 -5.08 12.43
C MET A 85 -34.81 -6.29 12.46
N LYS A 86 -35.16 -6.80 13.65
CA LYS A 86 -36.25 -7.79 13.82
C LYS A 86 -37.62 -7.20 13.50
N PHE A 87 -37.86 -5.91 13.77
CA PHE A 87 -39.09 -5.22 13.38
C PHE A 87 -39.24 -5.11 11.86
N ILE A 88 -38.16 -4.78 11.14
CA ILE A 88 -38.15 -4.70 9.66
C ILE A 88 -38.49 -6.07 9.01
N LYS A 89 -38.05 -7.17 9.62
CA LYS A 89 -38.46 -8.52 9.22
C LYS A 89 -39.96 -8.75 9.40
N GLY A 90 -40.52 -8.28 10.51
CA GLY A 90 -41.97 -8.33 10.77
C GLY A 90 -42.77 -7.53 9.74
N ASP A 91 -42.28 -6.34 9.40
CA ASP A 91 -42.86 -5.46 8.38
C ASP A 91 -42.85 -6.10 6.98
N ALA A 92 -41.74 -6.72 6.58
CA ALA A 92 -41.65 -7.44 5.31
C ALA A 92 -42.64 -8.62 5.21
N ILE A 93 -42.81 -9.38 6.30
CA ILE A 93 -43.78 -10.48 6.37
C ILE A 93 -45.22 -9.94 6.29
N ALA A 94 -45.53 -8.87 7.03
CA ALA A 94 -46.83 -8.22 6.99
C ALA A 94 -47.15 -7.70 5.58
N GLY A 95 -46.18 -7.08 4.90
CA GLY A 95 -46.33 -6.63 3.51
C GLY A 95 -46.69 -7.76 2.54
N ILE A 96 -46.04 -8.92 2.65
CA ILE A 96 -46.36 -10.11 1.83
C ILE A 96 -47.80 -10.58 2.11
N ILE A 97 -48.23 -10.60 3.38
CA ILE A 97 -49.59 -10.99 3.76
C ILE A 97 -50.61 -10.00 3.17
N ILE A 98 -50.37 -8.70 3.30
CA ILE A 98 -51.25 -7.64 2.76
C ILE A 98 -51.40 -7.80 1.25
N ILE A 99 -50.29 -8.00 0.53
CA ILE A 99 -50.27 -8.25 -0.91
C ILE A 99 -51.16 -9.46 -1.27
N PHE A 100 -51.04 -10.56 -0.52
CA PHE A 100 -51.81 -11.78 -0.78
C PHE A 100 -53.32 -11.60 -0.49
N VAL A 101 -53.64 -10.88 0.59
CA VAL A 101 -55.03 -10.54 0.96
C VAL A 101 -55.64 -9.60 -0.07
N ASN A 102 -54.92 -8.58 -0.52
CA ASN A 102 -55.38 -7.64 -1.55
C ASN A 102 -55.62 -8.38 -2.89
N PHE A 103 -54.75 -9.31 -3.24
CA PHE A 103 -54.91 -10.14 -4.44
C PHE A 103 -56.15 -11.02 -4.38
N LEU A 104 -56.26 -11.89 -3.37
CA LEU A 104 -57.36 -12.85 -3.25
C LEU A 104 -58.70 -12.17 -2.93
N GLY A 105 -58.68 -11.22 -2.00
CA GLY A 105 -59.85 -10.44 -1.61
C GLY A 105 -60.36 -9.58 -2.76
N GLY A 106 -59.45 -8.97 -3.52
CA GLY A 106 -59.77 -8.22 -4.73
C GLY A 106 -60.50 -9.10 -5.75
N ILE A 107 -59.97 -10.27 -6.06
CA ILE A 107 -60.62 -11.22 -6.99
C ILE A 107 -62.00 -11.67 -6.47
N ALA A 108 -62.08 -12.02 -5.18
CA ALA A 108 -63.33 -12.49 -4.57
C ALA A 108 -64.43 -11.41 -4.60
N ILE A 109 -64.09 -10.15 -4.34
CA ILE A 109 -65.03 -9.02 -4.42
C ILE A 109 -65.35 -8.68 -5.89
N GLY A 110 -64.35 -8.71 -6.77
CA GLY A 110 -64.49 -8.48 -8.21
C GLY A 110 -65.54 -9.40 -8.85
N VAL A 111 -65.42 -10.70 -8.60
CA VAL A 111 -66.34 -11.71 -9.14
C VAL A 111 -67.65 -11.76 -8.35
N GLY A 112 -67.58 -11.71 -7.01
CA GLY A 112 -68.74 -11.95 -6.14
C GLY A 112 -69.68 -10.77 -5.96
N GLN A 113 -69.17 -9.54 -5.99
CA GLN A 113 -69.96 -8.32 -5.71
C GLN A 113 -70.00 -7.34 -6.89
N LEU A 114 -68.91 -7.24 -7.67
CA LEU A 114 -68.81 -6.28 -8.78
C LEU A 114 -69.23 -6.86 -10.13
N GLY A 115 -69.55 -8.16 -10.19
CA GLY A 115 -70.03 -8.84 -11.40
C GLY A 115 -69.00 -8.97 -12.52
N MET A 116 -67.71 -8.83 -12.20
CA MET A 116 -66.62 -8.97 -13.17
C MET A 116 -66.45 -10.45 -13.56
N ASP A 117 -66.09 -10.69 -14.82
CA ASP A 117 -65.65 -12.02 -15.24
C ASP A 117 -64.35 -12.40 -14.52
N MET A 118 -64.14 -13.70 -14.26
CA MET A 118 -62.97 -14.19 -13.52
C MET A 118 -61.65 -13.75 -14.18
N SER A 119 -61.59 -13.75 -15.51
CA SER A 119 -60.41 -13.31 -16.25
C SER A 119 -60.14 -11.81 -16.09
N GLU A 120 -61.20 -11.00 -16.06
CA GLU A 120 -61.11 -9.55 -15.91
C GLU A 120 -60.72 -9.14 -14.49
N ALA A 121 -61.32 -9.79 -13.48
CA ALA A 121 -60.97 -9.62 -12.08
C ALA A 121 -59.50 -10.04 -11.83
N LEU A 122 -59.05 -11.16 -12.38
CA LEU A 122 -57.67 -11.60 -12.30
C LEU A 122 -56.71 -10.56 -12.89
N SER A 123 -56.95 -10.06 -14.10
CA SER A 123 -56.07 -9.08 -14.73
C SER A 123 -55.96 -7.78 -13.90
N THR A 124 -57.11 -7.24 -13.49
CA THR A 124 -57.20 -5.96 -12.77
C THR A 124 -56.52 -6.03 -11.40
N TYR A 125 -56.88 -7.03 -10.59
CA TYR A 125 -56.34 -7.14 -9.23
C TYR A 125 -54.91 -7.68 -9.22
N THR A 126 -54.45 -8.42 -10.24
CA THR A 126 -53.02 -8.74 -10.41
C THR A 126 -52.20 -7.47 -10.64
N LEU A 127 -52.64 -6.59 -11.57
CA LEU A 127 -51.91 -5.36 -11.88
C LEU A 127 -51.85 -4.41 -10.68
N LEU A 128 -52.98 -4.22 -9.99
CA LEU A 128 -53.05 -3.37 -8.80
C LEU A 128 -52.17 -3.90 -7.67
N THR A 129 -52.17 -5.22 -7.44
CA THR A 129 -51.35 -5.85 -6.40
C THR A 129 -49.85 -5.76 -6.71
N ILE A 130 -49.44 -5.89 -7.98
CA ILE A 130 -48.04 -5.69 -8.39
C ILE A 130 -47.61 -4.25 -8.15
N GLY A 131 -48.47 -3.28 -8.49
CA GLY A 131 -48.22 -1.87 -8.21
C GLY A 131 -48.02 -1.60 -6.72
N ASP A 132 -48.90 -2.13 -5.88
CA ASP A 132 -48.81 -2.03 -4.41
C ASP A 132 -47.51 -2.66 -3.88
N GLY A 133 -47.17 -3.86 -4.38
CA GLY A 133 -45.92 -4.55 -4.02
C GLY A 133 -44.65 -3.79 -4.41
N LEU A 134 -44.65 -3.10 -5.56
CA LEU A 134 -43.53 -2.25 -5.99
C LEU A 134 -43.42 -0.96 -5.16
N VAL A 135 -44.55 -0.34 -4.78
CA VAL A 135 -44.54 0.86 -3.94
C VAL A 135 -44.06 0.52 -2.53
N ALA A 136 -44.49 -0.61 -1.97
CA ALA A 136 -44.06 -1.11 -0.66
C ALA A 136 -42.54 -1.40 -0.57
N GLN A 137 -41.86 -1.58 -1.71
CA GLN A 137 -40.40 -1.80 -1.75
C GLN A 137 -39.59 -0.53 -1.49
N ILE A 138 -40.10 0.65 -1.86
CA ILE A 138 -39.33 1.89 -1.74
C ILE A 138 -38.97 2.20 -0.28
N PRO A 139 -39.92 2.18 0.68
CA PRO A 139 -39.59 2.40 2.09
C PRO A 139 -38.64 1.31 2.64
N ALA A 140 -38.88 0.05 2.30
CA ALA A 140 -38.08 -1.07 2.80
C ALA A 140 -36.61 -0.99 2.32
N LEU A 141 -36.39 -0.58 1.06
CA LEU A 141 -35.06 -0.34 0.51
C LEU A 141 -34.36 0.83 1.20
N LEU A 142 -35.07 1.94 1.43
CA LEU A 142 -34.53 3.11 2.13
C LEU A 142 -34.12 2.77 3.57
N ILE A 143 -34.93 1.97 4.27
CA ILE A 143 -34.64 1.50 5.61
C ILE A 143 -33.40 0.58 5.61
N ALA A 144 -33.31 -0.37 4.67
CA ALA A 144 -32.18 -1.28 4.56
C ALA A 144 -30.86 -0.54 4.24
N ILE A 145 -30.89 0.45 3.34
CA ILE A 145 -29.74 1.30 3.01
C ILE A 145 -29.35 2.15 4.22
N GLY A 146 -30.31 2.78 4.89
CA GLY A 146 -30.07 3.58 6.10
C GLY A 146 -29.44 2.76 7.23
N ALA A 147 -29.98 1.56 7.49
CA ALA A 147 -29.43 0.63 8.47
C ALA A 147 -28.01 0.18 8.09
N GLY A 148 -27.77 -0.16 6.82
CA GLY A 148 -26.46 -0.53 6.30
C GLY A 148 -25.42 0.57 6.50
N PHE A 149 -25.76 1.82 6.14
CA PHE A 149 -24.87 2.97 6.34
C PHE A 149 -24.54 3.23 7.81
N ILE A 150 -25.53 3.14 8.71
CA ILE A 150 -25.30 3.35 10.14
C ILE A 150 -24.38 2.25 10.71
N VAL A 151 -24.58 1.00 10.27
CA VAL A 151 -23.80 -0.16 10.71
C VAL A 151 -22.34 -0.12 10.22
N THR A 152 -22.08 0.40 9.02
CA THR A 152 -20.71 0.48 8.47
C THR A 152 -19.88 1.64 9.03
N ARG A 153 -20.37 2.36 10.05
CA ARG A 153 -19.63 3.46 10.67
C ARG A 153 -18.46 2.91 11.49
N VAL A 154 -17.24 3.30 11.10
CA VAL A 154 -16.05 3.23 11.96
C VAL A 154 -16.03 4.51 12.79
N ASN A 155 -16.17 4.39 14.11
CA ASN A 155 -16.27 5.52 15.04
C ASN A 155 -14.99 6.39 14.97
N GLY A 156 -15.14 7.67 14.63
CA GLY A 156 -14.03 8.64 14.57
C GLY A 156 -14.46 10.10 14.59
N ASP A 157 -15.60 10.45 14.01
CA ASP A 157 -16.03 11.86 13.95
C ASP A 157 -17.19 12.17 14.89
N GLU A 158 -16.99 13.16 15.77
CA GLU A 158 -18.00 13.78 16.65
C GLU A 158 -19.06 14.59 15.89
N ALA A 159 -18.89 14.79 14.57
CA ALA A 159 -19.81 15.57 13.76
C ALA A 159 -21.12 14.81 13.42
N ASN A 160 -22.22 15.56 13.43
CA ASN A 160 -23.55 15.08 13.03
C ASN A 160 -23.51 14.42 11.63
N LEU A 161 -23.81 13.12 11.56
CA LEU A 161 -23.85 12.30 10.33
C LEU A 161 -24.57 13.00 9.16
N GLY A 162 -25.74 13.59 9.43
CA GLY A 162 -26.52 14.30 8.41
C GLY A 162 -25.77 15.49 7.81
N ARG A 163 -24.94 16.19 8.59
CA ARG A 163 -24.12 17.30 8.10
C ARG A 163 -23.00 16.79 7.20
N ASN A 164 -22.33 15.70 7.56
CA ASN A 164 -21.25 15.12 6.74
C ASN A 164 -21.81 14.56 5.42
N MET A 165 -22.93 13.84 5.47
CA MET A 165 -23.62 13.34 4.28
C MET A 165 -24.06 14.49 3.36
N MET A 166 -24.66 15.55 3.92
CA MET A 166 -25.06 16.71 3.14
C MET A 166 -23.84 17.44 2.54
N THR A 167 -22.73 17.52 3.28
CA THR A 167 -21.49 18.14 2.80
C THR A 167 -20.83 17.32 1.68
N GLN A 168 -20.89 15.99 1.75
CA GLN A 168 -20.34 15.10 0.71
C GLN A 168 -21.21 15.06 -0.55
N LEU A 169 -22.54 14.91 -0.38
CA LEU A 169 -23.49 14.88 -1.50
C LEU A 169 -23.52 16.22 -2.27
N LEU A 170 -23.51 17.34 -1.54
CA LEU A 170 -23.44 18.67 -2.16
C LEU A 170 -22.00 19.11 -2.49
N GLY A 171 -21.00 18.33 -2.08
CA GLY A 171 -19.58 18.62 -2.30
C GLY A 171 -19.06 18.19 -3.67
N HIS A 172 -19.69 17.19 -4.30
CA HIS A 172 -19.21 16.60 -5.53
C HIS A 172 -19.94 17.19 -6.77
N PRO A 173 -19.28 17.98 -7.64
CA PRO A 173 -19.93 18.69 -8.74
C PRO A 173 -20.63 17.76 -9.75
N PHE A 174 -20.08 16.56 -9.96
CA PHE A 174 -20.70 15.53 -10.80
C PHE A 174 -22.08 15.07 -10.28
N VAL A 175 -22.23 14.92 -8.95
CA VAL A 175 -23.48 14.46 -8.32
C VAL A 175 -24.55 15.55 -8.43
N LEU A 176 -24.18 16.81 -8.20
CA LEU A 176 -25.05 17.97 -8.37
C LEU A 176 -25.56 18.09 -9.82
N GLY A 177 -24.68 17.92 -10.81
CA GLY A 177 -25.04 18.01 -12.23
C GLY A 177 -26.03 16.93 -12.66
N ILE A 178 -25.79 15.67 -12.27
CA ILE A 178 -26.70 14.56 -12.56
C ILE A 178 -28.05 14.76 -11.88
N THR A 179 -28.07 15.19 -10.62
CA THR A 179 -29.31 15.39 -9.87
C THR A 179 -30.16 16.52 -10.48
N ALA A 180 -29.53 17.60 -10.92
CA ALA A 180 -30.21 18.68 -11.63
C ALA A 180 -30.79 18.20 -12.98
N LEU A 181 -30.03 17.42 -13.75
CA LEU A 181 -30.49 16.83 -15.01
C LEU A 181 -31.69 15.90 -14.81
N LEU A 182 -31.62 15.05 -13.78
CA LEU A 182 -32.70 14.14 -13.44
C LEU A 182 -33.96 14.90 -13.02
N ALA A 183 -33.82 15.96 -12.22
CA ALA A 183 -34.94 16.82 -11.83
C ALA A 183 -35.62 17.46 -13.05
N VAL A 184 -34.86 17.91 -14.06
CA VAL A 184 -35.41 18.39 -15.33
C VAL A 184 -36.12 17.27 -16.09
N GLY A 185 -35.52 16.07 -16.15
CA GLY A 185 -36.15 14.90 -16.78
C GLY A 185 -37.50 14.53 -16.16
N VAL A 186 -37.58 14.55 -14.82
CA VAL A 186 -38.83 14.30 -14.07
C VAL A 186 -39.86 15.41 -14.32
N ALA A 187 -39.42 16.66 -14.46
CA ALA A 187 -40.32 17.78 -14.78
C ALA A 187 -40.98 17.63 -16.16
N MET A 188 -40.40 16.86 -17.09
CA MET A 188 -40.98 16.60 -18.41
C MET A 188 -42.00 15.44 -18.40
N LEU A 189 -42.15 14.71 -17.29
CA LEU A 189 -43.12 13.62 -17.20
C LEU A 189 -44.54 14.17 -16.95
N PRO A 190 -45.55 13.75 -17.75
CA PRO A 190 -46.92 14.20 -17.59
C PRO A 190 -47.49 13.75 -16.23
N GLY A 191 -48.08 14.68 -15.48
CA GLY A 191 -48.67 14.43 -14.15
C GLY A 191 -47.82 14.90 -12.96
N PHE A 192 -46.57 15.31 -13.17
CA PHE A 192 -45.70 15.83 -12.10
C PHE A 192 -45.75 17.37 -11.98
N PRO A 193 -45.58 17.95 -10.78
CA PRO A 193 -45.56 19.40 -10.58
C PRO A 193 -44.32 20.07 -11.19
N VAL A 194 -44.40 20.43 -12.48
CA VAL A 194 -43.28 20.97 -13.29
C VAL A 194 -42.57 22.13 -12.59
N ALA A 195 -43.33 23.06 -11.98
CA ALA A 195 -42.78 24.22 -11.30
C ALA A 195 -41.85 23.87 -10.12
N VAL A 196 -42.18 22.83 -9.34
CA VAL A 196 -41.39 22.44 -8.16
C VAL A 196 -40.04 21.86 -8.60
N PHE A 197 -40.04 20.98 -9.59
CA PHE A 197 -38.81 20.34 -10.07
C PHE A 197 -37.89 21.31 -10.82
N LEU A 198 -38.44 22.29 -11.55
CA LEU A 198 -37.63 23.35 -12.17
C LEU A 198 -36.98 24.28 -11.14
N ILE A 199 -37.66 24.58 -10.02
CA ILE A 199 -37.07 25.36 -8.92
C ILE A 199 -35.90 24.59 -8.28
N ILE A 200 -36.06 23.29 -8.03
CA ILE A 200 -35.00 22.45 -7.47
C ILE A 200 -33.81 22.34 -8.44
N ALA A 201 -34.07 22.09 -9.72
CA ALA A 201 -33.03 21.99 -10.75
C ALA A 201 -32.23 23.29 -10.89
N SER A 202 -32.91 24.44 -10.87
CA SER A 202 -32.25 25.75 -10.95
C SER A 202 -31.43 26.07 -9.70
N ALA A 203 -31.89 25.70 -8.50
CA ALA A 203 -31.12 25.84 -7.26
C ALA A 203 -29.83 24.99 -7.27
N LEU A 204 -29.92 23.74 -7.74
CA LEU A 204 -28.75 22.85 -7.84
C LEU A 204 -27.74 23.33 -8.89
N LEU A 205 -28.22 23.82 -10.04
CA LEU A 205 -27.37 24.43 -11.08
C LEU A 205 -26.69 25.72 -10.59
N ALA A 206 -27.41 26.55 -9.83
CA ALA A 206 -26.84 27.74 -9.21
C ALA A 206 -25.72 27.36 -8.22
N LEU A 207 -25.94 26.35 -7.38
CA LEU A 207 -24.95 25.86 -6.42
C LEU A 207 -23.71 25.30 -7.12
N LEU A 208 -23.89 24.55 -8.21
CA LEU A 208 -22.80 24.06 -9.07
C LEU A 208 -22.02 25.23 -9.69
N PHE A 209 -22.71 26.26 -10.17
CA PHE A 209 -22.08 27.45 -10.75
C PHE A 209 -21.26 28.23 -9.72
N PHE A 210 -21.79 28.44 -8.50
CA PHE A 210 -21.07 29.10 -7.41
C PHE A 210 -19.82 28.32 -6.98
N ARG A 211 -19.90 26.99 -6.92
CA ARG A 211 -18.77 26.11 -6.59
C ARG A 211 -17.70 26.12 -7.66
N TYR A 212 -18.08 25.99 -8.92
CA TYR A 212 -17.15 26.08 -10.05
C TYR A 212 -16.43 27.44 -10.09
N ARG A 213 -17.12 28.52 -9.68
CA ARG A 213 -16.52 29.87 -9.59
C ARG A 213 -15.56 30.02 -8.40
N LEU A 214 -15.81 29.33 -7.28
CA LEU A 214 -14.89 29.26 -6.14
C LEU A 214 -13.66 28.41 -6.45
N GLU A 215 -13.85 27.23 -7.05
CA GLU A 215 -12.75 26.37 -7.50
C GLU A 215 -11.91 27.04 -8.57
N LYS A 216 -12.48 27.82 -9.49
CA LYS A 216 -11.70 28.57 -10.50
C LYS A 216 -10.96 29.78 -9.92
N LYS A 217 -11.41 30.30 -8.77
CA LYS A 217 -10.69 31.32 -7.99
C LYS A 217 -9.59 30.70 -7.10
N SER A 218 -9.72 29.42 -6.75
CA SER A 218 -8.73 28.61 -6.03
C SER A 218 -7.78 27.83 -6.95
N SER A 219 -8.14 27.58 -8.21
CA SER A 219 -7.37 26.86 -9.24
C SER A 219 -6.67 27.81 -10.22
N GLY A 220 -6.69 29.11 -9.92
CA GLY A 220 -5.91 30.13 -10.61
C GLY A 220 -4.52 30.33 -10.02
N THR A 221 -3.97 29.32 -9.34
CA THR A 221 -2.54 29.14 -8.99
C THR A 221 -2.47 27.87 -8.16
N ALA A 222 -2.23 26.72 -8.80
CA ALA A 222 -1.48 25.71 -8.07
C ALA A 222 -0.12 26.37 -7.80
N PRO A 223 0.33 26.55 -6.55
CA PRO A 223 1.68 26.97 -6.32
C PRO A 223 2.54 25.85 -6.89
N VAL A 224 3.16 26.11 -8.04
CA VAL A 224 4.52 25.66 -8.25
C VAL A 224 5.24 26.22 -7.05
N VAL A 225 5.47 25.39 -6.04
CA VAL A 225 6.43 25.70 -4.99
C VAL A 225 7.78 25.71 -5.69
N SER A 226 8.05 26.84 -6.33
CA SER A 226 9.37 27.26 -6.70
C SER A 226 10.07 27.54 -5.37
N LEU A 227 10.84 26.57 -4.90
CA LEU A 227 11.93 26.82 -3.97
C LEU A 227 13.11 27.44 -4.72
N ALA A 228 12.86 28.35 -5.67
CA ALA A 228 13.85 29.33 -6.07
C ALA A 228 13.81 30.40 -4.98
N GLY A 229 14.64 30.23 -3.95
CA GLY A 229 15.02 31.35 -3.12
C GLY A 229 15.71 32.36 -4.03
N GLU A 230 15.06 33.51 -4.24
CA GLU A 230 15.77 34.71 -4.65
C GLU A 230 16.79 35.05 -3.57
N GLU A 231 17.97 35.43 -4.05
CA GLU A 231 19.13 35.87 -3.28
C GLU A 231 18.74 37.02 -2.35
N GLY A 232 18.67 36.72 -1.07
CA GLY A 232 18.65 37.69 0.02
C GLY A 232 19.24 37.01 1.24
N GLU A 233 20.39 37.49 1.70
CA GLU A 233 20.98 37.05 2.97
C GLU A 233 19.92 37.09 4.08
N PRO A 234 19.69 35.99 4.83
CA PRO A 234 18.93 36.09 6.06
C PRO A 234 19.89 36.05 7.25
N GLU A 235 19.83 37.07 8.10
CA GLU A 235 20.36 37.10 9.48
C GLU A 235 19.59 36.14 10.42
N SER A 236 18.94 35.08 9.92
CA SER A 236 18.18 34.12 10.71
C SER A 236 18.20 32.73 10.08
N GLU A 237 18.56 31.72 10.87
CA GLU A 237 18.55 30.29 10.48
C GLU A 237 17.14 29.68 10.40
N LEU A 238 16.10 30.44 10.78
CA LEU A 238 14.71 29.98 10.76
C LEU A 238 14.07 30.25 9.39
N GLY A 239 13.67 29.19 8.68
CA GLY A 239 12.88 29.29 7.46
C GLY A 239 11.45 29.79 7.76
N LEU A 240 10.95 30.71 6.94
CA LEU A 240 9.58 31.21 7.01
C LEU A 240 8.71 30.51 5.95
N ILE A 241 7.64 29.86 6.40
CA ILE A 241 6.57 29.35 5.52
C ILE A 241 5.39 30.28 5.69
N GLU A 242 4.98 30.99 4.63
CA GLU A 242 3.96 32.04 4.71
C GLU A 242 2.57 31.52 5.10
N ASN A 243 2.20 30.30 4.70
CA ASN A 243 0.91 29.68 5.01
C ASN A 243 1.11 28.22 5.46
N VAL A 244 1.52 28.03 6.71
CA VAL A 244 1.73 26.70 7.32
C VAL A 244 0.42 25.89 7.35
N ASP A 245 -0.72 26.55 7.55
CA ASP A 245 -2.03 25.89 7.68
C ASP A 245 -2.54 25.25 6.37
N ASP A 246 -2.00 25.67 5.22
CA ASP A 246 -2.35 25.14 3.89
C ASP A 246 -1.37 24.04 3.42
N MET A 247 -0.31 23.74 4.18
CA MET A 247 0.65 22.71 3.81
C MET A 247 0.15 21.31 4.17
N ALA A 248 0.27 20.39 3.22
CA ALA A 248 0.10 18.98 3.52
C ALA A 248 1.10 18.55 4.60
N THR A 249 0.62 17.83 5.61
CA THR A 249 1.45 17.30 6.71
C THR A 249 2.41 16.19 6.23
N GLU A 250 2.26 15.72 4.99
CA GLU A 250 3.10 14.68 4.42
C GLU A 250 4.47 15.24 4.01
N THR A 251 5.52 14.58 4.48
CA THR A 251 6.91 14.87 4.07
C THR A 251 7.15 14.49 2.62
N VAL A 252 8.07 15.19 1.95
CA VAL A 252 8.60 14.70 0.67
C VAL A 252 9.35 13.39 0.90
N ALA A 253 8.77 12.29 0.42
CA ALA A 253 9.30 10.95 0.66
C ALA A 253 10.74 10.73 0.18
N LEU A 254 11.09 11.25 -1.00
CA LEU A 254 12.43 11.11 -1.57
C LEU A 254 12.89 12.41 -2.23
N MET A 255 14.02 12.95 -1.77
CA MET A 255 14.63 14.16 -2.31
C MET A 255 16.11 13.96 -2.59
N LEU A 256 16.57 14.45 -3.75
CA LEU A 256 17.96 14.46 -4.18
C LEU A 256 18.46 15.91 -4.14
N LEU A 257 19.41 16.18 -3.25
CA LEU A 257 20.13 17.45 -3.22
C LEU A 257 21.37 17.34 -4.11
N VAL A 258 21.46 18.24 -5.08
CA VAL A 258 22.57 18.33 -6.03
C VAL A 258 23.09 19.77 -6.07
N PRO A 259 24.33 20.00 -6.52
CA PRO A 259 24.83 21.36 -6.73
C PRO A 259 23.91 22.13 -7.67
N SER A 260 23.56 23.38 -7.31
CA SER A 260 22.57 24.19 -8.05
C SER A 260 22.89 24.31 -9.53
N ALA A 261 24.17 24.41 -9.88
CA ALA A 261 24.66 24.45 -11.27
C ALA A 261 24.33 23.20 -12.11
N ARG A 262 24.02 22.05 -11.49
CA ARG A 262 23.72 20.78 -12.18
C ARG A 262 22.23 20.44 -12.24
N VAL A 263 21.37 21.18 -11.55
CA VAL A 263 19.93 20.85 -11.47
C VAL A 263 19.30 20.76 -12.86
N GLU A 264 19.55 21.75 -13.72
CA GLU A 264 18.95 21.78 -15.06
C GLU A 264 19.48 20.65 -15.95
N ALA A 265 20.80 20.41 -15.94
CA ALA A 265 21.42 19.33 -16.71
C ALA A 265 20.88 17.94 -16.31
N LEU A 266 20.67 17.69 -15.02
CA LEU A 266 20.12 16.43 -14.51
C LEU A 266 18.62 16.28 -14.81
N ARG A 267 17.88 17.40 -14.86
CA ARG A 267 16.48 17.44 -15.27
C ARG A 267 16.33 17.14 -16.76
N GLU A 268 17.15 17.76 -17.61
CA GLU A 268 17.20 17.47 -19.05
C GLU A 268 17.57 16.01 -19.33
N ALA A 269 18.50 15.45 -18.53
CA ALA A 269 18.87 14.03 -18.59
C ALA A 269 17.79 13.07 -18.07
N ARG A 270 16.66 13.59 -17.55
CA ARG A 270 15.53 12.85 -16.97
C ARG A 270 15.97 11.85 -15.89
N LEU A 271 16.91 12.25 -15.04
CA LEU A 271 17.51 11.38 -14.03
C LEU A 271 16.45 10.68 -13.16
N CYS A 272 15.50 11.45 -12.60
CA CYS A 272 14.49 10.94 -11.69
C CYS A 272 13.52 9.94 -12.35
N GLU A 273 13.08 10.23 -13.58
CA GLU A 273 12.19 9.34 -14.35
C GLU A 273 12.90 8.01 -14.67
N ARG A 274 14.13 8.09 -15.20
CA ARG A 274 14.95 6.92 -15.52
C ARG A 274 15.22 6.08 -14.28
N PHE A 275 15.54 6.72 -13.16
CA PHE A 275 15.75 6.07 -11.88
C PHE A 275 14.52 5.27 -11.45
N ARG A 276 13.35 5.89 -11.45
CA ARG A 276 12.09 5.27 -11.03
C ARG A 276 11.72 4.09 -11.94
N SER A 277 11.88 4.25 -13.26
CA SER A 277 11.68 3.18 -14.23
C SER A 277 12.64 2.01 -14.03
N GLN A 278 13.93 2.30 -13.85
CA GLN A 278 14.96 1.27 -13.65
C GLN A 278 14.75 0.52 -12.32
N PHE A 279 14.40 1.22 -11.24
CA PHE A 279 14.05 0.60 -9.96
C PHE A 279 12.87 -0.38 -10.10
N PHE A 280 11.83 0.01 -10.82
CA PHE A 280 10.72 -0.89 -11.10
C PHE A 280 11.12 -2.10 -11.96
N ILE A 281 11.99 -1.91 -12.95
CA ILE A 281 12.52 -3.00 -13.78
C ILE A 281 13.32 -3.99 -12.93
N ASP A 282 14.16 -3.49 -12.03
CA ASP A 282 15.08 -4.32 -11.27
C ASP A 282 14.42 -4.99 -10.05
N TYR A 283 13.51 -4.28 -9.36
CA TYR A 283 12.91 -4.74 -8.10
C TYR A 283 11.41 -5.04 -8.16
N GLY A 284 10.69 -4.55 -9.17
CA GLY A 284 9.24 -4.77 -9.30
C GLY A 284 8.37 -3.91 -8.37
N ILE A 285 8.98 -2.94 -7.67
CA ILE A 285 8.28 -2.00 -6.77
C ILE A 285 8.25 -0.61 -7.39
N ARG A 286 7.12 0.09 -7.20
CA ARG A 286 6.97 1.49 -7.56
C ARG A 286 7.38 2.33 -6.34
N ILE A 287 8.40 3.17 -6.51
CA ILE A 287 8.84 4.12 -5.49
C ILE A 287 8.28 5.52 -5.79
N PRO A 288 8.18 6.41 -4.78
CA PRO A 288 7.81 7.80 -4.99
C PRO A 288 8.74 8.50 -5.98
N GLU A 289 8.25 9.55 -6.64
CA GLU A 289 9.08 10.33 -7.55
C GLU A 289 10.16 11.10 -6.77
N PRO A 290 11.46 10.90 -7.07
CA PRO A 290 12.51 11.67 -6.43
C PRO A 290 12.40 13.15 -6.83
N ARG A 291 12.30 14.05 -5.84
CA ARG A 291 12.37 15.50 -6.09
C ARG A 291 13.81 15.95 -6.17
N LEU A 292 14.19 16.63 -7.25
CA LEU A 292 15.52 17.21 -7.42
C LEU A 292 15.54 18.65 -6.89
N ARG A 293 16.48 18.97 -5.99
CA ARG A 293 16.64 20.33 -5.43
C ARG A 293 18.12 20.75 -5.46
N GLY A 294 18.34 22.01 -5.81
CA GLY A 294 19.67 22.64 -5.75
C GLY A 294 20.06 22.96 -4.31
N ALA A 295 21.33 22.72 -3.97
CA ALA A 295 21.92 23.17 -2.72
C ALA A 295 23.32 23.72 -2.98
N ASP A 296 23.53 24.99 -2.64
CA ASP A 296 24.83 25.66 -2.82
C ASP A 296 25.87 25.22 -1.78
N SER A 297 25.41 24.63 -0.67
CA SER A 297 26.27 24.05 0.36
C SER A 297 26.94 22.74 -0.06
N LEU A 298 26.53 22.12 -1.18
CA LEU A 298 27.09 20.86 -1.67
C LEU A 298 28.24 21.08 -2.68
N PRO A 299 29.40 20.42 -2.50
CA PRO A 299 30.47 20.39 -3.50
C PRO A 299 30.01 19.83 -4.86
N ILE A 300 30.65 20.26 -5.95
CA ILE A 300 30.28 19.94 -7.36
C ILE A 300 30.19 18.44 -7.67
N GLY A 301 30.91 17.59 -6.91
CA GLY A 301 30.92 16.14 -7.06
C GLY A 301 30.01 15.39 -6.08
N GLN A 302 29.28 16.07 -5.19
CA GLN A 302 28.53 15.40 -4.14
C GLN A 302 27.01 15.46 -4.37
N VAL A 303 26.34 14.38 -4.01
CA VAL A 303 24.88 14.26 -4.04
C VAL A 303 24.43 13.80 -2.67
N ALA A 304 23.47 14.50 -2.06
CA ALA A 304 22.85 14.05 -0.82
C ALA A 304 21.44 13.54 -1.08
N VAL A 305 21.07 12.47 -0.38
CA VAL A 305 19.76 11.84 -0.48
C VAL A 305 19.03 12.02 0.82
N LEU A 306 17.82 12.56 0.74
CA LEU A 306 16.92 12.74 1.87
C LEU A 306 15.74 11.78 1.71
N ILE A 307 15.40 11.10 2.80
CA ILE A 307 14.21 10.26 2.92
C ILE A 307 13.32 10.91 3.96
N ASN A 308 12.06 11.18 3.61
CA ASN A 308 11.11 11.93 4.46
C ASN A 308 11.73 13.23 5.00
N GLU A 309 12.41 13.97 4.11
CA GLU A 309 13.13 15.23 4.41
C GLU A 309 14.30 15.13 5.42
N VAL A 310 14.64 13.93 5.87
CA VAL A 310 15.80 13.67 6.73
C VAL A 310 16.97 13.16 5.90
N ARG A 311 18.17 13.69 6.15
CA ARG A 311 19.38 13.29 5.43
C ARG A 311 19.70 11.82 5.69
N ALA A 312 19.58 10.99 4.65
CA ALA A 312 19.77 9.55 4.73
C ALA A 312 21.19 9.13 4.36
N ASP A 313 21.75 9.73 3.30
CA ASP A 313 23.13 9.45 2.85
C ASP A 313 23.70 10.58 1.97
N GLN A 314 25.00 10.52 1.72
CA GLN A 314 25.75 11.39 0.83
C GLN A 314 26.75 10.57 0.00
N PHE A 315 26.79 10.85 -1.30
CA PHE A 315 27.62 10.13 -2.25
C PHE A 315 28.54 11.09 -3.00
N ASP A 316 29.76 10.64 -3.26
CA ASP A 316 30.72 11.34 -4.12
C ASP A 316 30.61 10.79 -5.54
N ILE A 317 29.86 11.49 -6.38
CA ILE A 317 29.50 11.12 -7.76
C ILE A 317 29.94 12.23 -8.71
N HIS A 318 31.00 11.97 -9.46
CA HIS A 318 31.49 12.87 -10.48
C HIS A 318 30.79 12.58 -11.83
N PHE A 319 29.67 13.26 -12.09
CA PHE A 319 28.82 13.02 -13.28
C PHE A 319 29.54 13.12 -14.64
N ASP A 320 30.67 13.83 -14.71
CA ASP A 320 31.44 14.01 -15.95
C ASP A 320 32.56 12.97 -16.14
N LEU A 321 32.79 12.11 -15.14
CA LEU A 321 33.87 11.11 -15.10
C LEU A 321 33.30 9.68 -15.17
N LEU A 322 34.20 8.72 -15.38
CA LEU A 322 33.92 7.29 -15.33
C LEU A 322 34.53 6.69 -14.07
N ARG A 323 33.79 5.83 -13.38
CA ARG A 323 34.30 5.08 -12.22
C ARG A 323 35.06 3.84 -12.67
N VAL A 324 36.23 3.61 -12.07
CA VAL A 324 36.98 2.34 -12.18
C VAL A 324 36.47 1.39 -11.10
N VAL A 325 35.87 0.26 -11.51
CA VAL A 325 35.22 -0.69 -10.59
C VAL A 325 36.24 -1.63 -9.93
N ASP A 326 37.20 -2.11 -10.70
CA ASP A 326 38.27 -3.02 -10.28
C ASP A 326 39.58 -2.26 -10.13
N TYR A 327 39.55 -1.21 -9.30
CA TYR A 327 40.73 -0.40 -9.04
C TYR A 327 41.85 -1.25 -8.45
N LYS A 328 43.06 -1.05 -8.96
CA LYS A 328 44.28 -1.62 -8.42
C LYS A 328 45.35 -0.54 -8.27
N PRO A 329 46.19 -0.57 -7.22
CA PRO A 329 47.22 0.46 -6.99
C PRO A 329 48.19 0.67 -8.16
N GLU A 330 48.39 -0.35 -9.02
CA GLU A 330 49.23 -0.25 -10.21
C GLU A 330 48.74 0.81 -11.21
N LEU A 331 47.44 1.17 -11.19
CA LEU A 331 46.88 2.24 -12.03
C LEU A 331 47.50 3.62 -11.77
N GLU A 332 48.00 3.87 -10.56
CA GLU A 332 48.66 5.14 -10.22
C GLU A 332 49.94 5.35 -11.04
N HIS A 333 50.60 4.27 -11.43
CA HIS A 333 51.86 4.31 -12.16
C HIS A 333 51.67 4.61 -13.66
N LEU A 334 50.41 4.64 -14.15
CA LEU A 334 50.08 4.89 -15.55
C LEU A 334 49.99 6.38 -15.91
N GLY A 335 50.26 7.28 -14.96
CA GLY A 335 50.25 8.74 -15.15
C GLY A 335 48.86 9.31 -15.46
N LEU A 336 47.80 8.64 -14.98
CA LEU A 336 46.41 9.03 -15.20
C LEU A 336 45.98 10.12 -14.22
N ASP A 337 45.12 11.04 -14.67
CA ASP A 337 44.44 12.01 -13.81
C ASP A 337 43.32 11.29 -13.03
N LEU A 338 43.68 10.74 -11.86
CA LEU A 338 42.79 9.98 -11.00
C LEU A 338 42.13 10.91 -9.97
N THR A 339 40.81 11.04 -10.03
CA THR A 339 40.05 11.71 -8.97
C THR A 339 39.58 10.67 -7.95
N ARG A 340 39.82 10.92 -6.66
CA ARG A 340 39.38 10.06 -5.57
C ARG A 340 38.18 10.68 -4.87
N GLY A 341 37.14 9.89 -4.68
CA GLY A 341 36.01 10.23 -3.82
C GLY A 341 35.89 9.23 -2.68
N VAL A 342 35.41 9.69 -1.53
CA VAL A 342 35.11 8.82 -0.39
C VAL A 342 33.62 8.97 -0.08
N ASP A 343 32.88 7.87 -0.17
CA ASP A 343 31.47 7.87 0.20
C ASP A 343 31.27 7.77 1.73
N SER A 344 30.03 7.95 2.20
CA SER A 344 29.70 7.81 3.63
C SER A 344 29.99 6.43 4.21
N ASN A 345 30.14 5.40 3.36
CA ASN A 345 30.51 4.04 3.77
C ASN A 345 32.04 3.86 3.84
N LYS A 346 32.81 4.94 3.72
CA LYS A 346 34.27 4.97 3.72
C LYS A 346 34.90 4.14 2.59
N GLN A 347 34.14 3.82 1.54
CA GLN A 347 34.70 3.18 0.36
C GLN A 347 35.34 4.24 -0.52
N THR A 348 36.55 3.93 -0.99
CA THR A 348 37.24 4.79 -1.95
C THR A 348 36.69 4.49 -3.35
N SER A 349 36.27 5.54 -4.03
CA SER A 349 35.89 5.51 -5.44
C SER A 349 36.97 6.22 -6.26
N VAL A 350 37.37 5.60 -7.37
CA VAL A 350 38.39 6.16 -8.27
C VAL A 350 37.74 6.47 -9.61
N TRP A 351 37.95 7.70 -10.06
CA TRP A 351 37.32 8.28 -11.23
C TRP A 351 38.36 8.74 -12.25
N VAL A 352 38.05 8.54 -13.52
CA VAL A 352 38.91 8.85 -14.66
C VAL A 352 38.13 9.63 -15.71
N ARG A 353 38.83 10.43 -16.51
CA ARG A 353 38.21 11.15 -17.64
C ARG A 353 37.76 10.16 -18.73
N SER A 354 36.72 10.54 -19.45
CA SER A 354 36.19 9.75 -20.57
C SER A 354 37.19 9.51 -21.70
N SER A 355 38.24 10.33 -21.83
CA SER A 355 39.34 10.13 -22.79
C SER A 355 40.18 8.89 -22.52
N GLU A 356 40.29 8.47 -21.25
CA GLU A 356 41.12 7.32 -20.85
C GLU A 356 40.40 5.97 -20.99
N ARG A 357 39.16 5.98 -21.51
CA ARG A 357 38.31 4.80 -21.61
C ARG A 357 38.95 3.67 -22.39
N GLU A 358 39.45 3.95 -23.59
CA GLU A 358 40.03 2.94 -24.49
C GLU A 358 41.30 2.33 -23.90
N LYS A 359 42.15 3.16 -23.29
CA LYS A 359 43.39 2.72 -22.64
C LYS A 359 43.11 1.75 -21.50
N LEU A 360 42.13 2.06 -20.64
CA LEU A 360 41.77 1.22 -19.49
C LEU A 360 41.03 -0.05 -19.89
N GLN A 361 40.13 0.03 -20.88
CA GLN A 361 39.46 -1.15 -21.42
C GLN A 361 40.45 -2.10 -22.11
N GLY A 362 41.47 -1.56 -22.81
CA GLY A 362 42.55 -2.35 -23.40
C GLY A 362 43.41 -3.09 -22.36
N LEU A 363 43.48 -2.58 -21.13
CA LEU A 363 44.14 -3.22 -19.99
C LEU A 363 43.22 -4.19 -19.22
N GLY A 364 41.97 -4.33 -19.64
CA GLY A 364 40.98 -5.23 -19.03
C GLY A 364 40.26 -4.66 -17.81
N HIS A 365 40.39 -3.36 -17.51
CA HIS A 365 39.69 -2.73 -16.40
C HIS A 365 38.21 -2.49 -16.72
N GLN A 366 37.36 -2.65 -15.70
CA GLN A 366 35.93 -2.42 -15.79
C GLN A 366 35.59 -0.97 -15.44
N LEU A 367 35.00 -0.25 -16.40
CA LEU A 367 34.56 1.13 -16.24
C LEU A 367 33.04 1.22 -16.15
N ARG A 368 32.54 2.10 -15.29
CA ARG A 368 31.12 2.37 -15.08
C ARG A 368 30.83 3.86 -15.23
N THR A 369 29.68 4.20 -15.80
CA THR A 369 29.25 5.61 -15.89
C THR A 369 28.86 6.13 -14.52
N ALA A 370 28.97 7.44 -14.30
CA ALA A 370 28.55 8.07 -13.06
C ALA A 370 27.04 7.87 -12.76
N TYR A 371 26.20 7.86 -13.80
CA TYR A 371 24.76 7.61 -13.67
C TYR A 371 24.46 6.19 -13.17
N ASP A 372 25.13 5.18 -13.74
CA ASP A 372 24.94 3.78 -13.31
C ASP A 372 25.51 3.54 -11.92
N GLU A 373 26.61 4.22 -11.59
CA GLU A 373 27.20 4.18 -10.26
C GLU A 373 26.27 4.79 -9.22
N PHE A 374 25.73 5.98 -9.50
CA PHE A 374 24.76 6.64 -8.64
C PHE A 374 23.51 5.79 -8.45
N TYR A 375 23.00 5.19 -9.53
CA TYR A 375 21.88 4.24 -9.47
C TYR A 375 22.16 3.11 -8.46
N ARG A 376 23.34 2.48 -8.51
CA ARG A 376 23.70 1.38 -7.60
C ARG A 376 23.80 1.83 -6.13
N CYS A 377 24.38 3.01 -5.88
CA CYS A 377 24.45 3.58 -4.53
C CYS A 377 23.04 3.87 -3.99
N LEU A 378 22.22 4.54 -4.79
CA LEU A 378 20.86 4.91 -4.42
C LEU A 378 19.98 3.67 -4.20
N VAL A 379 20.07 2.66 -5.05
CA VAL A 379 19.36 1.38 -4.88
C VAL A 379 19.72 0.72 -3.55
N THR A 380 21.00 0.69 -3.19
CA THR A 380 21.44 0.06 -1.94
C THR A 380 20.89 0.81 -0.72
N LEU A 381 20.82 2.14 -0.79
CA LEU A 381 20.20 2.98 0.22
C LEU A 381 18.67 2.77 0.30
N LEU A 382 17.96 2.80 -0.83
CA LEU A 382 16.50 2.67 -0.85
C LEU A 382 16.04 1.26 -0.48
N ALA A 383 16.75 0.23 -0.94
CA ALA A 383 16.47 -1.16 -0.56
C ALA A 383 16.49 -1.31 0.96
N ARG A 384 17.54 -0.82 1.62
CA ARG A 384 17.65 -0.87 3.09
C ARG A 384 16.52 -0.15 3.81
N ASN A 385 16.02 0.94 3.24
CA ASN A 385 14.95 1.76 3.81
C ASN A 385 13.60 1.51 3.11
N ILE A 386 13.38 0.32 2.55
CA ILE A 386 12.19 0.04 1.74
C ILE A 386 10.88 0.17 2.52
N SER A 387 10.92 -0.04 3.84
CA SER A 387 9.77 0.13 4.74
C SER A 387 9.21 1.55 4.76
N GLU A 388 10.01 2.55 4.38
CA GLU A 388 9.58 3.95 4.27
C GLU A 388 8.73 4.22 3.00
N PHE A 389 8.85 3.36 1.99
CA PHE A 389 8.24 3.57 0.67
C PHE A 389 7.23 2.50 0.27
N PHE A 390 7.28 1.35 0.91
CA PHE A 390 6.50 0.17 0.54
C PHE A 390 5.93 -0.48 1.78
N GLY A 391 4.61 -0.38 1.95
CA GLY A 391 3.88 -0.94 3.08
C GLY A 391 2.71 -1.80 2.65
N VAL A 392 1.67 -1.79 3.49
CA VAL A 392 0.44 -2.57 3.29
C VAL A 392 -0.32 -2.11 2.05
N GLN A 393 -0.37 -0.79 1.83
CA GLN A 393 -1.12 -0.20 0.73
C GLN A 393 -0.51 -0.58 -0.62
N GLU A 394 0.81 -0.43 -0.78
CA GLU A 394 1.53 -0.79 -2.00
C GLU A 394 1.47 -2.30 -2.25
N SER A 395 1.56 -3.09 -1.18
CA SER A 395 1.41 -4.55 -1.25
C SER A 395 0.01 -4.96 -1.73
N LYS A 396 -1.04 -4.28 -1.26
CA LYS A 396 -2.41 -4.53 -1.69
C LYS A 396 -2.59 -4.21 -3.17
N VAL A 397 -2.05 -3.08 -3.64
CA VAL A 397 -2.07 -2.71 -5.06
C VAL A 397 -1.40 -3.79 -5.92
N LEU A 398 -0.23 -4.28 -5.51
CA LEU A 398 0.45 -5.37 -6.21
C LEU A 398 -0.36 -6.67 -6.20
N LEU A 399 -0.98 -7.02 -5.08
CA LEU A 399 -1.82 -8.22 -4.97
C LEU A 399 -3.08 -8.11 -5.82
N ASP A 400 -3.66 -6.93 -5.98
CA ASP A 400 -4.82 -6.69 -6.85
C ASP A 400 -4.47 -6.83 -8.33
N GLU A 401 -3.31 -6.30 -8.75
CA GLU A 401 -2.76 -6.52 -10.09
C GLU A 401 -2.48 -8.02 -10.36
N MET A 402 -2.15 -8.78 -9.31
CA MET A 402 -1.98 -10.23 -9.40
C MET A 402 -3.32 -10.97 -9.41
N GLU A 403 -4.31 -10.55 -8.64
CA GLU A 403 -5.64 -11.16 -8.58
C GLU A 403 -6.36 -11.05 -9.92
N ALA A 404 -6.18 -9.94 -10.63
CA ALA A 404 -6.70 -9.76 -11.98
C ALA A 404 -6.17 -10.81 -13.00
N ARG A 405 -4.99 -11.40 -12.76
CA ARG A 405 -4.34 -12.37 -13.66
C ARG A 405 -4.32 -13.81 -13.13
N TYR A 406 -4.22 -13.97 -11.80
CA TYR A 406 -4.04 -15.23 -11.10
C TYR A 406 -4.98 -15.30 -9.87
N PRO A 407 -6.31 -15.19 -10.05
CA PRO A 407 -7.25 -15.05 -8.94
C PRO A 407 -7.23 -16.23 -7.97
N ASP A 408 -7.10 -17.46 -8.46
CA ASP A 408 -7.11 -18.66 -7.61
C ASP A 408 -5.83 -18.79 -6.78
N LEU A 409 -4.68 -18.38 -7.34
CA LEU A 409 -3.41 -18.35 -6.61
C LEU A 409 -3.48 -17.33 -5.47
N VAL A 410 -3.96 -16.12 -5.74
CA VAL A 410 -4.09 -15.07 -4.72
C VAL A 410 -5.07 -15.49 -3.61
N LYS A 411 -6.20 -16.10 -3.97
CA LYS A 411 -7.15 -16.66 -3.00
C LYS A 411 -6.53 -17.74 -2.11
N GLU A 412 -5.69 -18.62 -2.66
CA GLU A 412 -5.00 -19.63 -1.87
C GLU A 412 -3.96 -19.01 -0.93
N VAL A 413 -3.21 -17.99 -1.39
CA VAL A 413 -2.26 -17.26 -0.54
C VAL A 413 -2.99 -16.57 0.62
N TYR A 414 -4.13 -15.92 0.39
CA TYR A 414 -4.89 -15.24 1.44
C TYR A 414 -5.39 -16.17 2.57
N ARG A 415 -5.50 -17.48 2.33
CA ARG A 415 -5.86 -18.45 3.39
C ARG A 415 -4.77 -18.59 4.46
N HIS A 416 -3.51 -18.37 4.08
CA HIS A 416 -2.34 -18.63 4.94
C HIS A 416 -1.56 -17.36 5.29
N ALA A 417 -1.59 -16.34 4.42
CA ALA A 417 -0.85 -15.10 4.58
C ALA A 417 -1.75 -13.87 4.34
N PRO A 418 -2.11 -13.11 5.40
CA PRO A 418 -2.81 -11.83 5.23
C PRO A 418 -1.89 -10.81 4.54
N VAL A 419 -2.49 -9.74 4.00
CA VAL A 419 -1.75 -8.67 3.28
C VAL A 419 -0.56 -8.14 4.08
N GLN A 420 -0.72 -7.94 5.39
CA GLN A 420 0.37 -7.51 6.28
C GLN A 420 1.59 -8.45 6.24
N LYS A 421 1.35 -9.76 6.28
CA LYS A 421 2.43 -10.76 6.25
C LYS A 421 3.11 -10.80 4.89
N VAL A 422 2.34 -10.65 3.81
CA VAL A 422 2.89 -10.53 2.45
C VAL A 422 3.74 -9.27 2.35
N ALA A 423 3.25 -8.13 2.86
CA ALA A 423 3.99 -6.87 2.86
C ALA A 423 5.34 -7.00 3.60
N GLU A 424 5.34 -7.57 4.81
CA GLU A 424 6.56 -7.80 5.58
C GLU A 424 7.54 -8.73 4.85
N LEU A 425 7.05 -9.79 4.21
CA LEU A 425 7.89 -10.70 3.43
C LEU A 425 8.55 -9.98 2.25
N LEU A 426 7.78 -9.20 1.48
CA LEU A 426 8.29 -8.45 0.33
C LEU A 426 9.30 -7.38 0.77
N GLN A 427 9.03 -6.67 1.87
CA GLN A 427 9.97 -5.72 2.48
C GLN A 427 11.29 -6.41 2.85
N ARG A 428 11.26 -7.58 3.50
CA ARG A 428 12.47 -8.33 3.88
C ARG A 428 13.28 -8.80 2.67
N LEU A 429 12.61 -9.25 1.60
CA LEU A 429 13.28 -9.59 0.35
C LEU A 429 14.01 -8.38 -0.23
N VAL A 430 13.32 -7.24 -0.35
CA VAL A 430 13.87 -6.04 -0.99
C VAL A 430 14.92 -5.37 -0.12
N ALA A 431 14.82 -5.45 1.21
CA ALA A 431 15.85 -5.00 2.15
C ALA A 431 17.19 -5.68 1.91
N GLU A 432 17.18 -6.94 1.50
CA GLU A 432 18.37 -7.69 1.07
C GLU A 432 18.62 -7.60 -0.45
N ARG A 433 18.07 -6.57 -1.09
CA ARG A 433 18.12 -6.32 -2.53
C ARG A 433 17.59 -7.49 -3.36
N ILE A 434 16.64 -8.29 -2.90
CA ILE A 434 16.03 -9.34 -3.73
C ILE A 434 14.83 -8.77 -4.49
N SER A 435 14.80 -9.00 -5.80
CA SER A 435 13.72 -8.52 -6.67
C SER A 435 12.41 -9.25 -6.37
N VAL A 436 11.32 -8.50 -6.28
CA VAL A 436 9.96 -9.04 -6.14
C VAL A 436 9.15 -8.97 -7.43
N ARG A 437 9.82 -8.68 -8.55
CA ARG A 437 9.17 -8.55 -9.86
C ARG A 437 8.50 -9.86 -10.32
N ASN A 438 9.09 -11.01 -10.02
CA ASN A 438 8.44 -12.31 -10.27
C ASN A 438 7.49 -12.67 -9.12
N MET A 439 6.43 -11.86 -8.99
CA MET A 439 5.43 -12.04 -7.94
C MET A 439 4.69 -13.38 -8.05
N LYS A 440 4.53 -13.92 -9.27
CA LYS A 440 3.91 -15.25 -9.47
C LYS A 440 4.66 -16.34 -8.69
N LEU A 441 5.98 -16.41 -8.86
CA LEU A 441 6.81 -17.42 -8.19
C LEU A 441 6.85 -17.23 -6.67
N ILE A 442 6.84 -15.97 -6.21
CA ILE A 442 6.75 -15.64 -4.79
C ILE A 442 5.43 -16.17 -4.20
N LEU A 443 4.30 -15.88 -4.86
CA LEU A 443 2.97 -16.32 -4.41
C LEU A 443 2.81 -17.85 -4.47
N GLU A 444 3.36 -18.52 -5.50
CA GLU A 444 3.37 -20.00 -5.58
C GLU A 444 4.15 -20.61 -4.41
N THR A 445 5.31 -20.04 -4.09
CA THR A 445 6.14 -20.50 -2.97
C THR A 445 5.43 -20.26 -1.63
N LEU A 446 4.76 -19.11 -1.48
CA LEU A 446 3.93 -18.79 -0.31
C LEU A 446 2.73 -19.72 -0.16
N ALA A 447 2.03 -20.05 -1.24
CA ALA A 447 0.92 -21.00 -1.22
C ALA A 447 1.38 -22.41 -0.80
N HIS A 448 2.59 -22.82 -1.23
CA HIS A 448 3.16 -24.11 -0.86
C HIS A 448 3.59 -24.18 0.61
N TRP A 449 4.33 -23.17 1.09
CA TRP A 449 4.93 -23.19 2.43
C TRP A 449 4.05 -22.56 3.53
N GLY A 450 3.14 -21.66 3.18
CA GLY A 450 2.34 -20.89 4.15
C GLY A 450 1.43 -21.74 5.05
N SER A 451 1.03 -22.93 4.60
CA SER A 451 0.25 -23.88 5.41
C SER A 451 1.07 -24.57 6.50
N ARG A 452 2.38 -24.70 6.29
CA ARG A 452 3.32 -25.40 7.18
C ARG A 452 4.06 -24.43 8.10
N GLU A 453 4.47 -23.31 7.54
CA GLU A 453 5.29 -22.31 8.21
C GLU A 453 4.50 -21.04 8.51
N LYS A 454 4.39 -20.71 9.80
CA LYS A 454 3.69 -19.51 10.24
C LYS A 454 4.62 -18.32 10.47
N ASP A 455 5.90 -18.57 10.71
CA ASP A 455 6.92 -17.54 10.91
C ASP A 455 7.29 -16.90 9.57
N VAL A 456 7.13 -15.58 9.48
CA VAL A 456 7.46 -14.78 8.30
C VAL A 456 8.95 -14.86 7.95
N ILE A 457 9.84 -14.94 8.95
CA ILE A 457 11.29 -15.00 8.74
C ILE A 457 11.68 -16.30 8.06
N VAL A 458 11.09 -17.42 8.50
CA VAL A 458 11.33 -18.73 7.88
C VAL A 458 10.72 -18.79 6.47
N LEU A 459 9.52 -18.23 6.28
CA LEU A 459 8.91 -18.11 4.96
C LEU A 459 9.76 -17.31 3.98
N VAL A 460 10.42 -16.23 4.42
CA VAL A 460 11.35 -15.46 3.59
C VAL A 460 12.49 -16.35 3.07
N GLU A 461 13.10 -17.19 3.92
CA GLU A 461 14.17 -18.11 3.48
C GLU A 461 13.67 -19.13 2.46
N HIS A 462 12.45 -19.67 2.62
CA HIS A 462 11.85 -20.56 1.62
C HIS A 462 11.59 -19.85 0.29
N VAL A 463 11.08 -18.61 0.32
CA VAL A 463 10.87 -17.80 -0.88
C VAL A 463 12.20 -17.47 -1.55
N ARG A 464 13.24 -17.15 -0.79
CA ARG A 464 14.59 -16.93 -1.33
C ARG A 464 15.13 -18.18 -2.04
N GLY A 465 14.98 -19.36 -1.44
CA GLY A 465 15.31 -20.63 -2.10
C GLY A 465 14.54 -20.84 -3.41
N GLY A 466 13.24 -20.54 -3.43
CA GLY A 466 12.42 -20.56 -4.65
C GLY A 466 12.89 -19.57 -5.72
N LEU A 467 13.54 -18.48 -5.31
CA LEU A 467 14.09 -17.43 -6.17
C LEU A 467 15.57 -17.63 -6.53
N ALA A 468 16.19 -18.78 -6.26
CA ALA A 468 17.62 -19.02 -6.46
C ALA A 468 18.15 -18.51 -7.81
N ARG A 469 17.49 -18.83 -8.93
CA ARG A 469 17.87 -18.35 -10.27
C ARG A 469 17.90 -16.82 -10.41
N TYR A 470 16.99 -16.11 -9.74
CA TYR A 470 16.94 -14.65 -9.77
C TYR A 470 18.01 -14.04 -8.87
N ILE A 471 18.17 -14.58 -7.66
CA ILE A 471 19.19 -14.13 -6.71
C ILE A 471 20.57 -14.30 -7.32
N SER A 472 20.86 -15.49 -7.83
CA SER A 472 22.14 -15.81 -8.43
C SER A 472 22.44 -14.90 -9.63
N ASN A 473 21.47 -14.71 -10.55
CA ASN A 473 21.66 -13.84 -11.72
C ASN A 473 21.82 -12.36 -11.37
N LYS A 474 21.18 -11.90 -10.29
CA LYS A 474 21.29 -10.50 -9.85
C LYS A 474 22.70 -10.16 -9.34
N PHE A 475 23.30 -11.05 -8.57
CA PHE A 475 24.62 -10.82 -7.97
C PHE A 475 25.77 -11.29 -8.86
N ALA A 476 25.50 -12.14 -9.85
CA ALA A 476 26.49 -12.51 -10.85
C ALA A 476 26.80 -11.33 -11.78
N ASN A 477 28.08 -11.18 -12.12
CA ASN A 477 28.53 -10.23 -13.12
C ASN A 477 28.70 -10.99 -14.44
N GLY A 478 27.62 -11.05 -15.24
CA GLY A 478 27.51 -12.04 -16.31
C GLY A 478 27.17 -13.42 -15.74
N ASN A 479 28.03 -14.42 -15.95
CA ASN A 479 27.85 -15.77 -15.40
C ASN A 479 28.79 -16.08 -14.21
N ASP A 480 29.50 -15.07 -13.70
CA ASP A 480 30.47 -15.21 -12.61
C ASP A 480 29.97 -14.53 -11.34
N LEU A 481 29.76 -15.32 -10.28
CA LEU A 481 29.41 -14.85 -8.95
C LEU A 481 30.65 -14.81 -8.07
N ARG A 482 31.08 -13.61 -7.70
CA ARG A 482 32.25 -13.38 -6.85
C ARG A 482 31.86 -13.47 -5.38
N VAL A 483 32.43 -14.45 -4.68
CA VAL A 483 32.04 -14.76 -3.31
C VAL A 483 33.19 -14.69 -2.31
N LEU A 484 32.86 -14.23 -1.11
CA LEU A 484 33.62 -14.47 0.11
C LEU A 484 33.05 -15.71 0.79
N LEU A 485 33.82 -16.78 0.83
CA LEU A 485 33.37 -18.04 1.43
C LEU A 485 33.65 -18.00 2.94
N LEU A 486 32.66 -18.31 3.77
CA LEU A 486 32.90 -18.48 5.21
C LEU A 486 33.45 -19.89 5.48
N SER A 487 34.44 -19.97 6.37
CA SER A 487 34.94 -21.24 6.87
C SER A 487 33.91 -21.96 7.76
N PRO A 488 33.93 -23.30 7.83
CA PRO A 488 33.10 -24.05 8.75
C PRO A 488 33.25 -23.60 10.21
N GLU A 489 34.46 -23.20 10.62
CA GLU A 489 34.74 -22.68 11.95
C GLU A 489 34.01 -21.37 12.23
N PHE A 490 33.98 -20.45 11.25
CA PHE A 490 33.21 -19.21 11.36
C PHE A 490 31.72 -19.50 11.51
N GLU A 491 31.17 -20.38 10.66
CA GLU A 491 29.76 -20.74 10.70
C GLU A 491 29.36 -21.44 12.01
N ASP A 492 30.23 -22.31 12.54
CA ASP A 492 29.97 -23.01 13.80
C ASP A 492 29.86 -22.08 15.00
N VAL A 493 30.64 -20.99 15.02
CA VAL A 493 30.53 -19.96 16.06
C VAL A 493 29.15 -19.30 15.99
N VAL A 494 28.71 -18.90 14.80
CA VAL A 494 27.38 -18.31 14.60
C VAL A 494 26.28 -19.30 14.98
N ARG A 495 26.41 -20.56 14.53
CA ARG A 495 25.44 -21.65 14.80
C ARG A 495 25.25 -21.91 16.29
N LYS A 496 26.33 -21.92 17.08
CA LYS A 496 26.27 -22.06 18.55
C LYS A 496 25.58 -20.89 19.24
N GLY A 497 25.61 -19.70 18.63
CA GLY A 497 24.92 -18.51 19.11
C GLY A 497 23.42 -18.50 18.85
N ILE A 498 22.89 -19.39 17.99
CA ILE A 498 21.46 -19.40 17.65
C ILE A 498 20.66 -19.93 18.85
N ARG A 499 19.71 -19.13 19.33
CA ARG A 499 18.77 -19.51 20.39
C ARG A 499 17.36 -19.57 19.83
N GLN A 500 16.70 -20.70 20.04
CA GLN A 500 15.30 -20.90 19.68
C GLN A 500 14.41 -20.58 20.87
N THR A 501 13.43 -19.73 20.66
CA THR A 501 12.40 -19.39 21.66
C THR A 501 11.02 -19.53 21.05
N SER A 502 9.97 -19.48 21.88
CA SER A 502 8.58 -19.48 21.40
C SER A 502 8.24 -18.28 20.51
N GLY A 503 9.00 -17.18 20.62
CA GLY A 503 8.84 -15.97 19.80
C GLY A 503 9.67 -15.96 18.52
N GLY A 504 10.43 -17.02 18.23
CA GLY A 504 11.30 -17.11 17.07
C GLY A 504 12.75 -17.43 17.43
N SER A 505 13.59 -17.49 16.40
CA SER A 505 15.01 -17.84 16.53
C SER A 505 15.90 -16.63 16.29
N PHE A 506 16.73 -16.26 17.26
CA PHE A 506 17.63 -15.10 17.18
C PHE A 506 19.09 -15.47 17.48
N LEU A 507 20.02 -14.60 17.09
CA LEU A 507 21.44 -14.75 17.37
C LEU A 507 21.77 -14.11 18.73
N ASN A 508 22.38 -14.89 19.63
CA ASN A 508 22.87 -14.44 20.91
C ASN A 508 24.33 -14.86 21.08
N LEU A 509 25.24 -13.95 20.71
CA LEU A 509 26.68 -14.10 20.88
C LEU A 509 27.17 -13.18 21.99
N GLU A 510 28.20 -13.61 22.72
CA GLU A 510 28.91 -12.71 23.61
C GLU A 510 29.56 -11.58 22.80
N PRO A 511 29.58 -10.34 23.30
CA PRO A 511 30.14 -9.20 22.57
C PRO A 511 31.58 -9.43 22.09
N SER A 512 32.43 -10.07 22.91
CA SER A 512 33.81 -10.42 22.55
C SER A 512 33.91 -11.31 21.30
N VAL A 513 33.04 -12.31 21.21
CA VAL A 513 32.99 -13.25 20.07
C VAL A 513 32.46 -12.53 18.82
N SER A 514 31.46 -11.66 18.98
CA SER A 514 30.94 -10.84 17.89
C SER A 514 32.01 -9.92 17.31
N GLU A 515 32.78 -9.22 18.15
CA GLU A 515 33.88 -8.37 17.71
C GLU A 515 34.98 -9.18 17.00
N GLU A 516 35.34 -10.36 17.52
CA GLU A 516 36.33 -11.24 16.87
C GLU A 516 35.90 -11.66 15.45
N LEU A 517 34.63 -12.02 15.26
CA LEU A 517 34.09 -12.34 13.93
C LEU A 517 34.13 -11.12 12.99
N MET A 518 33.81 -9.94 13.51
CA MET A 518 33.85 -8.70 12.73
C MET A 518 35.27 -8.28 12.35
N ASP A 519 36.25 -8.52 13.22
CA ASP A 519 37.67 -8.27 12.94
C ASP A 519 38.22 -9.23 11.89
N ARG A 520 37.85 -10.52 11.95
CA ARG A 520 38.20 -11.48 10.89
C ARG A 520 37.63 -11.07 9.53
N LEU A 521 36.36 -10.63 9.51
CA LEU A 521 35.73 -10.07 8.32
C LEU A 521 36.46 -8.84 7.81
N ALA A 522 36.88 -7.93 8.70
CA ALA A 522 37.62 -6.72 8.33
C ALA A 522 38.97 -7.06 7.67
N VAL A 523 39.77 -7.95 8.27
CA VAL A 523 41.03 -8.43 7.70
C VAL A 523 40.82 -9.17 6.36
N GLY A 524 39.70 -9.88 6.27
CA GLY A 524 39.19 -10.48 5.04
C GLY A 524 39.04 -9.49 3.91
N LEU A 525 38.26 -8.44 4.18
CA LEU A 525 37.84 -7.41 3.24
C LEU A 525 38.96 -6.42 2.89
N ASP A 526 39.83 -6.04 3.83
CA ASP A 526 40.90 -5.06 3.59
C ASP A 526 41.87 -5.49 2.49
N SER A 527 42.07 -6.80 2.33
CA SER A 527 42.91 -7.33 1.24
C SER A 527 42.26 -7.25 -0.15
N LEU A 528 40.96 -6.98 -0.22
CA LEU A 528 40.18 -6.94 -1.45
C LEU A 528 39.90 -5.50 -1.86
N HIS A 529 40.40 -5.10 -3.03
CA HIS A 529 40.15 -3.78 -3.61
C HIS A 529 38.86 -3.73 -4.44
N ILE A 530 37.89 -4.60 -4.14
CA ILE A 530 36.61 -4.70 -4.83
C ILE A 530 35.54 -4.05 -3.93
N PRO A 531 34.65 -3.20 -4.47
CA PRO A 531 33.55 -2.61 -3.70
C PRO A 531 32.65 -3.69 -3.08
N GLN A 532 32.20 -3.49 -1.84
CA GLN A 532 31.40 -4.49 -1.11
C GLN A 532 30.07 -4.80 -1.81
N LYS A 533 29.45 -3.81 -2.45
CA LYS A 533 28.22 -3.98 -3.25
C LYS A 533 28.38 -4.86 -4.49
N ASP A 534 29.61 -5.10 -4.94
CA ASP A 534 29.94 -5.88 -6.13
C ASP A 534 30.46 -7.30 -5.77
N MET A 535 30.28 -7.73 -4.51
CA MET A 535 30.56 -9.09 -4.00
C MET A 535 29.47 -9.56 -3.03
N VAL A 536 29.44 -10.86 -2.74
CA VAL A 536 28.55 -11.44 -1.72
C VAL A 536 29.29 -12.40 -0.80
N ILE A 537 28.83 -12.56 0.43
CA ILE A 537 29.26 -13.64 1.31
C ILE A 537 28.45 -14.89 0.98
N LEU A 538 29.12 -16.03 0.86
CA LEU A 538 28.51 -17.34 0.70
C LEU A 538 28.59 -18.13 2.01
N ALA A 539 27.42 -18.57 2.47
CA ALA A 539 27.26 -19.29 3.74
C ALA A 539 26.26 -20.45 3.64
N SER A 540 26.22 -21.30 4.66
CA SER A 540 25.20 -22.34 4.82
C SER A 540 23.80 -21.74 5.04
N VAL A 541 22.77 -22.47 4.57
CA VAL A 541 21.36 -22.04 4.56
C VAL A 541 20.84 -21.71 5.98
N ASP A 542 21.29 -22.47 6.99
CA ASP A 542 20.85 -22.32 8.38
C ASP A 542 21.38 -21.07 9.08
N VAL A 543 22.57 -20.58 8.67
CA VAL A 543 23.26 -19.43 9.29
C VAL A 543 23.15 -18.13 8.50
N ARG A 544 22.79 -18.19 7.20
CA ARG A 544 22.78 -17.06 6.26
C ARG A 544 22.16 -15.77 6.82
N ARG A 545 20.91 -15.84 7.29
CA ARG A 545 20.18 -14.68 7.83
C ARG A 545 20.83 -14.08 9.07
N TYR A 546 21.43 -14.92 9.91
CA TYR A 546 22.08 -14.49 11.15
C TYR A 546 23.39 -13.76 10.84
N ILE A 547 24.14 -14.24 9.84
CA ILE A 547 25.33 -13.56 9.35
C ILE A 547 24.94 -12.21 8.72
N LYS A 548 23.90 -12.15 7.89
CA LYS A 548 23.43 -10.87 7.31
C LYS A 548 23.10 -9.87 8.42
N LYS A 549 22.37 -10.31 9.44
CA LYS A 549 21.99 -9.46 10.58
C LYS A 549 23.19 -9.03 11.44
N LEU A 550 24.21 -9.87 11.55
CA LEU A 550 25.44 -9.57 12.27
C LEU A 550 26.24 -8.46 11.57
N ILE A 551 26.37 -8.52 10.24
CA ILE A 551 27.25 -7.63 9.48
C ILE A 551 26.59 -6.32 9.06
N GLU A 552 25.26 -6.25 8.96
CA GLU A 552 24.55 -5.11 8.34
C GLU A 552 24.80 -3.75 9.01
N GLY A 553 25.20 -3.74 10.28
CA GLY A 553 25.55 -2.52 11.01
C GLY A 553 26.81 -1.83 10.47
N ARG A 554 27.86 -2.62 10.18
CA ARG A 554 29.17 -2.12 9.70
C ARG A 554 29.29 -2.21 8.18
N TYR A 555 28.81 -3.30 7.58
CA TYR A 555 28.94 -3.62 6.15
C TYR A 555 27.57 -3.58 5.46
N ARG A 556 27.03 -2.37 5.32
CA ARG A 556 25.67 -2.12 4.83
C ARG A 556 25.43 -2.60 3.39
N GLU A 557 26.48 -2.59 2.56
CA GLU A 557 26.39 -2.92 1.14
C GLU A 557 26.71 -4.39 0.82
N LEU A 558 27.17 -5.15 1.82
CA LEU A 558 27.57 -6.54 1.68
C LEU A 558 26.37 -7.45 1.92
N ASP A 559 26.00 -8.22 0.90
CA ASP A 559 24.91 -9.20 1.01
C ASP A 559 25.43 -10.60 1.30
N VAL A 560 24.54 -11.42 1.87
CA VAL A 560 24.81 -12.81 2.24
C VAL A 560 23.84 -13.71 1.49
N VAL A 561 24.40 -14.62 0.71
CA VAL A 561 23.68 -15.60 -0.12
C VAL A 561 23.98 -16.98 0.43
N SER A 562 22.99 -17.88 0.42
CA SER A 562 23.20 -19.27 0.80
C SER A 562 23.51 -20.17 -0.38
N PHE A 563 24.11 -21.34 -0.14
CA PHE A 563 24.31 -22.34 -1.21
C PHE A 563 23.00 -22.75 -1.90
N GLY A 564 21.87 -22.76 -1.17
CA GLY A 564 20.55 -23.07 -1.73
C GLY A 564 19.96 -21.96 -2.62
N GLU A 565 20.58 -20.79 -2.65
CA GLU A 565 20.15 -19.64 -3.47
C GLU A 565 20.99 -19.49 -4.75
N ILE A 566 21.95 -20.40 -4.99
CA ILE A 566 22.78 -20.41 -6.18
C ILE A 566 22.21 -21.42 -7.17
N SER A 567 21.91 -20.96 -8.38
CA SER A 567 21.52 -21.81 -9.50
C SER A 567 22.75 -22.51 -10.11
N ASP A 568 22.61 -23.78 -10.50
CA ASP A 568 23.66 -24.60 -11.13
C ASP A 568 24.27 -23.98 -12.40
N ALA A 569 23.55 -23.04 -13.03
CA ALA A 569 23.97 -22.37 -14.26
C ALA A 569 25.05 -21.28 -14.05
N ILE A 570 25.35 -20.90 -12.81
CA ILE A 570 26.28 -19.80 -12.49
C ILE A 570 27.59 -20.34 -11.96
N SER A 571 28.70 -19.83 -12.51
CA SER A 571 30.04 -20.13 -12.00
C SER A 571 30.32 -19.30 -10.75
N VAL A 572 30.91 -19.94 -9.73
CA VAL A 572 31.25 -19.30 -8.46
C VAL A 572 32.76 -19.11 -8.39
N THR A 573 33.20 -17.87 -8.35
CA THR A 573 34.60 -17.51 -8.14
C THR A 573 34.80 -17.11 -6.68
N VAL A 574 35.53 -17.96 -5.93
CA VAL A 574 35.87 -17.67 -4.54
C VAL A 574 37.03 -16.68 -4.51
N LEU A 575 36.77 -15.47 -4.02
CA LEU A 575 37.78 -14.43 -3.88
C LEU A 575 38.71 -14.72 -2.69
N LYS A 576 38.12 -15.15 -1.57
CA LYS A 576 38.81 -15.45 -0.31
C LYS A 576 37.93 -16.33 0.57
N THR A 577 38.57 -17.08 1.46
CA THR A 577 37.91 -17.82 2.55
C THR A 577 38.22 -17.16 3.89
N LEU A 578 37.20 -16.99 4.74
CA LEU A 578 37.29 -16.28 6.03
C LEU A 578 37.21 -17.21 7.23
#